data_AF-A0A2E8Z0Q8-F1
#
_entry.id   AF-A0A2E8Z0Q8-F1
#
_cell.length_a   1.000
_cell.length_b   1.000
_cell.length_c   1.000
_cell.angle_alpha   90.00
_cell.angle_beta   90.00
_cell.angle_gamma   90.00
#
_symmetry.space_group_name_H-M   'P 1'
#
loop_
_entity.id
_entity.type
_entity.pdbx_description
1 polymer ?
#
loop_
_entity_poly.entity_id
_entity_poly.type
_entity_poly.pdbx_seq_one_letter_code
_entity_poly.pdbx_strand_id
1 'polypeptide(L)'
;MLDLTADYSTDSYAPPEKLAAQVRRLHPTCVFPHCQRASERCDLDHVEPYADGGPTSTQNLAPLCRRHHRMKTHARWRYRRRPDGVFEWIGPMGQVFEVDDRPAPPGG
;
A
#
# COMPACT_ATOMS: atom_id res chain seq x y z
N MET A 1 -22.48 5.43 5.52
CA MET A 1 -21.97 4.31 4.70
C MET A 1 -20.80 4.88 3.91
N LEU A 2 -19.56 4.46 4.20
CA LEU A 2 -18.39 4.95 3.47
C LEU A 2 -18.34 4.24 2.11
N ASP A 3 -18.32 5.02 1.03
CA ASP A 3 -18.11 4.52 -0.31
C ASP A 3 -16.65 4.07 -0.44
N LEU A 4 -16.44 2.76 -0.58
CA LEU A 4 -15.11 2.15 -0.70
C LEU A 4 -14.52 2.30 -2.12
N THR A 5 -15.29 2.85 -3.06
CA THR A 5 -14.90 3.04 -4.47
C THR A 5 -14.47 4.47 -4.79
N ALA A 6 -14.70 5.42 -3.88
CA ALA A 6 -14.32 6.80 -4.08
C ALA A 6 -12.78 6.99 -3.97
N ASP A 7 -12.18 7.54 -5.02
CA ASP A 7 -10.79 7.99 -5.02
C ASP A 7 -10.66 9.31 -4.26
N TYR A 8 -10.23 9.22 -2.99
CA TYR A 8 -9.91 10.40 -2.20
C TYR A 8 -8.45 10.77 -2.42
N SER A 9 -8.19 12.06 -2.62
CA SER A 9 -6.85 12.63 -2.73
C SER A 9 -6.73 13.93 -1.93
N THR A 10 -5.51 14.29 -1.55
CA THR A 10 -5.19 15.56 -0.90
C THR A 10 -3.83 16.07 -1.38
N ASP A 11 -3.65 17.39 -1.35
CA ASP A 11 -2.38 18.08 -1.64
C ASP A 11 -1.42 18.09 -0.44
N SER A 12 -1.76 17.41 0.65
CA SER A 12 -0.90 17.28 1.84
C SER A 12 -0.11 15.97 1.79
N TYR A 13 1.13 15.99 2.26
CA TYR A 13 1.93 14.79 2.47
C TYR A 13 1.29 13.83 3.49
N ALA A 14 0.72 14.38 4.56
CA ALA A 14 0.10 13.57 5.62
C ALA A 14 -1.35 13.22 5.24
N PRO A 15 -1.70 11.92 5.16
CA PRO A 15 -3.05 11.51 4.80
C PRO A 15 -4.05 11.89 5.91
N PRO A 16 -5.19 12.53 5.58
CA PRO A 16 -6.29 12.74 6.51
C PRO A 16 -6.80 11.42 7.08
N GLU A 17 -7.36 11.45 8.29
CA GLU A 17 -7.82 10.25 9.00
C GLU A 17 -8.81 9.41 8.18
N LYS A 18 -9.73 10.05 7.44
CA LYS A 18 -10.69 9.35 6.57
C LYS A 18 -10.00 8.58 5.45
N LEU A 19 -9.02 9.19 4.79
CA LEU A 19 -8.23 8.55 3.74
C LEU A 19 -7.41 7.40 4.32
N ALA A 20 -6.77 7.60 5.47
CA ALA A 20 -6.00 6.57 6.14
C ALA A 20 -6.87 5.37 6.55
N ALA A 21 -8.08 5.62 7.07
CA ALA A 21 -9.03 4.58 7.44
C ALA A 21 -9.51 3.78 6.22
N GLN A 22 -9.74 4.44 5.09
CA GLN A 22 -10.12 3.76 3.85
C GLN A 22 -8.99 2.88 3.31
N VAL A 23 -7.76 3.38 3.25
CA VAL A 23 -6.59 2.60 2.81
C VAL A 23 -6.43 1.36 3.67
N ARG A 24 -6.52 1.49 5.00
CA ARG A 24 -6.44 0.34 5.93
C ARG A 24 -7.57 -0.67 5.75
N ARG A 25 -8.74 -0.24 5.32
CA ARG A 25 -9.89 -1.11 5.05
C ARG A 25 -9.75 -1.86 3.73
N LEU A 26 -9.17 -1.21 2.72
CA LEU A 26 -8.85 -1.86 1.44
C LEU A 26 -7.69 -2.85 1.59
N HIS A 27 -6.73 -2.51 2.44
CA HIS A 27 -5.49 -3.25 2.65
C HIS A 27 -5.36 -3.59 4.15
N PRO A 28 -5.95 -4.72 4.62
CA PRO A 28 -6.02 -5.05 6.05
C PRO A 28 -4.67 -5.43 6.66
N THR A 29 -3.70 -5.81 5.82
CA THR A 29 -2.35 -6.18 6.23
C THR A 29 -1.28 -5.44 5.44
N CYS A 30 -0.06 -5.44 5.94
CA CYS A 30 1.12 -4.99 5.23
C CYS A 30 1.23 -5.65 3.83
N VAL A 31 1.38 -4.83 2.78
CA VAL A 31 1.36 -5.30 1.38
C VAL A 31 2.67 -5.96 0.91
N PHE A 32 3.59 -6.21 1.84
CA PHE A 32 4.85 -6.93 1.54
C PHE A 32 4.59 -8.45 1.50
N PRO A 33 5.28 -9.21 0.61
CA PRO A 33 5.06 -10.64 0.47
C PRO A 33 5.05 -11.41 1.80
N HIS A 34 3.97 -12.16 2.02
CA HIS A 34 3.75 -13.03 3.18
C HIS A 34 3.68 -12.30 4.55
N CYS A 35 3.56 -10.97 4.58
CA CYS A 35 3.44 -10.24 5.83
C CYS A 35 2.00 -10.19 6.34
N GLN A 36 1.78 -10.64 7.58
CA GLN A 36 0.45 -10.61 8.22
C GLN A 36 0.31 -9.47 9.25
N ARG A 37 1.19 -8.47 9.22
CA ARG A 37 1.09 -7.33 10.16
C ARG A 37 -0.16 -6.52 9.81
N ALA A 38 -1.07 -6.39 10.77
CA ALA A 38 -2.27 -5.58 10.64
C ALA A 38 -1.95 -4.11 10.26
N SER A 39 -2.71 -3.55 9.33
CA SER A 39 -2.45 -2.24 8.72
C SER A 39 -2.57 -1.06 9.70
N GLU A 40 -3.25 -1.24 10.84
CA GLU A 40 -3.31 -0.27 11.93
C GLU A 40 -1.95 -0.08 12.61
N ARG A 41 -1.04 -1.05 12.48
CA ARG A 41 0.34 -1.00 12.99
C ARG A 41 1.37 -0.70 11.89
N CYS A 42 0.91 -0.27 10.72
CA CYS A 42 1.73 0.05 9.57
C CYS A 42 1.76 1.56 9.33
N ASP A 43 2.87 2.02 8.78
CA ASP A 43 2.97 3.33 8.15
C ASP A 43 2.21 3.26 6.81
N LEU A 44 1.60 4.37 6.37
CA LEU A 44 1.03 4.47 5.02
C LEU A 44 2.09 5.04 4.08
N ASP A 45 2.61 4.18 3.22
CA ASP A 45 3.69 4.47 2.30
C ASP A 45 3.14 4.93 0.95
N HIS A 46 3.72 5.97 0.38
CA HIS A 46 3.46 6.37 -1.00
C HIS A 46 4.14 5.39 -1.96
N VAL A 47 3.36 4.69 -2.79
CA VAL A 47 3.83 3.75 -3.81
C VAL A 47 4.75 4.49 -4.79
N GLU A 48 4.24 5.55 -5.41
CA GLU A 48 5.01 6.60 -6.07
C GLU A 48 5.35 7.69 -5.05
N PRO A 49 6.64 7.98 -4.78
CA PRO A 49 7.03 8.94 -3.76
C PRO A 49 6.36 10.30 -3.96
N TYR A 50 5.90 10.90 -2.87
CA TYR A 50 5.30 12.24 -2.90
C TYR A 50 6.26 13.30 -3.49
N ALA A 51 7.56 13.18 -3.20
CA ALA A 51 8.60 14.06 -3.74
C ALA A 51 8.76 13.96 -5.26
N ASP A 52 8.36 12.84 -5.86
CA ASP A 52 8.41 12.61 -7.31
C ASP A 52 7.08 12.99 -8.00
N GLY A 53 6.12 13.57 -7.27
CA GLY A 53 4.81 13.98 -7.77
C GLY A 53 3.67 13.01 -7.45
N GLY A 54 3.94 11.93 -6.71
CA GLY A 54 2.92 10.96 -6.31
C GLY A 54 1.87 11.58 -5.38
N PRO A 55 0.56 11.53 -5.71
CA PRO A 55 -0.47 12.15 -4.90
C PRO A 55 -0.67 11.40 -3.58
N THR A 56 -1.10 12.07 -2.53
CA THR A 56 -1.59 11.40 -1.32
C THR A 56 -3.03 10.95 -1.58
N SER A 57 -3.20 9.71 -2.04
CA SER A 57 -4.50 9.18 -2.46
C SER A 57 -4.70 7.71 -2.09
N THR A 58 -5.94 7.23 -2.17
CA THR A 58 -6.26 5.82 -1.89
C THR A 58 -5.50 4.87 -2.82
N GLN A 59 -5.24 5.29 -4.05
CA GLN A 59 -4.56 4.47 -5.07
C GLN A 59 -3.03 4.49 -4.93
N ASN A 60 -2.47 5.52 -4.28
CA ASN A 60 -1.03 5.70 -4.13
C ASN A 60 -0.53 5.43 -2.70
N LEU A 61 -1.41 5.20 -1.72
CA LEU A 61 -1.02 4.83 -0.36
C LEU A 61 -1.19 3.32 -0.13
N ALA A 62 -0.19 2.69 0.46
CA ALA A 62 -0.26 1.29 0.87
C ALA A 62 0.34 1.07 2.27
N PRO A 63 -0.23 0.19 3.10
CA PRO A 63 0.31 -0.08 4.42
C PRO A 63 1.62 -0.87 4.35
N LEU A 64 2.69 -0.31 4.94
CA LEU A 64 3.95 -1.00 5.19
C LEU A 64 4.31 -0.98 6.66
N CYS A 65 4.61 -2.15 7.21
CA CYS A 65 5.16 -2.21 8.56
C CYS A 65 6.57 -1.59 8.56
N ARG A 66 7.00 -1.04 9.70
CA ARG A 66 8.28 -0.33 9.82
C ARG A 66 9.48 -1.12 9.27
N ARG A 67 9.48 -2.45 9.42
CA ARG A 67 10.51 -3.35 8.88
C ARG A 67 10.56 -3.28 7.35
N HIS A 68 9.42 -3.46 6.68
CA HIS A 68 9.37 -3.50 5.22
C HIS A 68 9.49 -2.11 4.59
N HIS A 69 9.00 -1.07 5.27
CA HIS A 69 9.28 0.31 4.89
C HIS A 69 10.80 0.56 4.85
N ARG A 70 11.54 0.15 5.88
CA ARG A 70 13.02 0.25 5.87
C ARG A 70 13.68 -0.57 4.78
N MET A 71 13.15 -1.74 4.43
CA MET A 71 13.66 -2.55 3.33
C MET A 71 13.50 -1.85 1.98
N LYS A 72 12.36 -1.20 1.74
CA LYS A 72 12.15 -0.34 0.58
C LYS A 72 13.18 0.81 0.55
N THR A 73 13.32 1.52 1.67
CA THR A 73 14.20 2.70 1.75
C THR A 73 15.70 2.36 1.62
N HIS A 74 16.16 1.25 2.20
CA HIS A 74 17.59 1.00 2.40
C HIS A 74 18.13 -0.28 1.76
N ALA A 75 17.27 -1.21 1.35
CA ALA A 75 17.69 -2.53 0.88
C ALA A 75 17.32 -2.81 -0.58
N ARG A 76 17.16 -1.75 -1.39
CA ARG A 76 16.86 -1.80 -2.84
C ARG A 76 15.59 -2.58 -3.20
N TRP A 77 14.69 -2.77 -2.25
CA TRP A 77 13.35 -3.26 -2.55
C TRP A 77 12.55 -2.14 -3.19
N ARG A 78 11.82 -2.47 -4.25
CA ARG A 78 10.88 -1.57 -4.91
C ARG A 78 9.60 -2.31 -5.21
N TYR A 79 8.52 -1.57 -5.38
CA TYR A 79 7.25 -2.16 -5.77
C TYR A 79 6.43 -1.16 -6.57
N ARG A 80 5.46 -1.69 -7.32
CA ARG A 80 4.43 -0.89 -7.97
C ARG A 80 3.07 -1.52 -7.71
N ARG A 81 2.02 -0.71 -7.77
CA ARG A 81 0.64 -1.20 -7.81
C ARG A 81 0.22 -1.32 -9.27
N ARG A 82 -0.20 -2.51 -9.67
CA ARG A 82 -0.68 -2.79 -11.03
C ARG A 82 -2.12 -2.28 -11.23
N PRO A 83 -2.57 -2.08 -12.48
CA PRO A 83 -3.94 -1.66 -12.77
C PRO A 83 -5.03 -2.60 -12.25
N ASP A 84 -4.71 -3.89 -12.10
CA ASP A 84 -5.60 -4.91 -11.53
C ASP A 84 -5.62 -4.93 -9.99
N GLY A 85 -4.88 -4.02 -9.34
CA GLY A 85 -4.81 -3.87 -7.89
C GLY A 85 -3.74 -4.72 -7.20
N VAL A 86 -3.04 -5.59 -7.95
CA VAL A 86 -1.96 -6.43 -7.41
C VAL A 86 -0.71 -5.59 -7.14
N PHE A 87 -0.04 -5.83 -6.02
CA PHE A 87 1.27 -5.24 -5.75
C PHE A 87 2.38 -6.15 -6.28
N GLU A 88 3.20 -5.61 -7.17
CA GLU A 88 4.38 -6.30 -7.71
C GLU A 88 5.63 -5.79 -6.99
N TRP A 89 6.25 -6.64 -6.17
CA TRP A 89 7.51 -6.37 -5.48
C TRP A 89 8.69 -6.92 -6.24
N ILE A 90 9.75 -6.12 -6.32
CA ILE A 90 11.03 -6.49 -6.92
C ILE A 90 12.10 -6.44 -5.83
N GLY A 91 12.71 -7.60 -5.58
CA GLY A 91 13.80 -7.77 -4.64
C GLY A 91 15.14 -7.25 -5.18
N PRO A 92 16.16 -7.12 -4.31
CA PRO A 92 17.48 -6.59 -4.66
C PRO A 92 18.23 -7.42 -5.70
N MET A 93 17.86 -8.70 -5.87
CA MET A 93 18.44 -9.59 -6.90
C MET A 93 17.51 -9.75 -8.12
N GLY A 94 16.48 -8.92 -8.25
CA GLY A 94 15.53 -8.97 -9.37
C GLY A 94 14.42 -10.02 -9.21
N GLN A 95 14.27 -10.66 -8.05
CA GLN A 95 13.15 -11.56 -7.80
C GLN A 95 11.84 -10.78 -7.82
N VAL A 96 10.81 -11.33 -8.44
CA VAL A 96 9.47 -10.71 -8.49
C VAL A 96 8.51 -11.49 -7.59
N PHE A 97 7.73 -10.76 -6.80
CA PHE A 97 6.67 -11.31 -5.95
C PHE A 97 5.37 -10.55 -6.20
N GLU A 98 4.28 -11.28 -6.36
CA GLU A 98 2.94 -10.71 -6.46
C GLU A 98 2.23 -10.82 -5.12
N VAL A 99 1.60 -9.73 -4.70
CA VAL A 99 0.78 -9.68 -3.48
C VAL A 99 -0.60 -9.18 -3.87
N ASP A 100 -1.58 -10.07 -3.75
CA ASP A 100 -3.00 -9.73 -3.78
C ASP A 100 -3.51 -9.79 -2.34
N ASP A 101 -3.71 -8.62 -1.75
CA ASP A 101 -4.21 -8.48 -0.38
C ASP A 101 -5.69 -8.10 -0.33
N ARG A 102 -6.35 -8.10 -1.49
CA ARG A 102 -7.79 -7.93 -1.55
C ARG A 102 -8.43 -9.12 -0.83
N PRO A 103 -9.48 -8.88 -0.05
CA PRO A 103 -10.22 -9.98 0.56
C PRO A 103 -10.67 -10.94 -0.55
N ALA A 104 -10.51 -12.24 -0.32
CA ALA A 104 -11.11 -13.24 -1.18
C ALA A 104 -12.61 -12.89 -1.36
N PRO A 105 -13.16 -13.02 -2.58
CA PRO A 105 -14.58 -12.80 -2.77
C PRO A 105 -15.37 -13.65 -1.76
N PRO A 106 -16.46 -13.12 -1.18
CA PRO A 106 -17.21 -13.87 -0.17
C PRO A 106 -17.81 -15.13 -0.81
N GLY A 107 -17.23 -16.30 -0.48
CA GLY A 107 -17.78 -17.63 -0.75
C GLY A 107 -17.59 -18.14 -2.18
N GLY A 108 -16.83 -19.24 -2.31
CA GLY A 108 -17.06 -20.28 -3.32
C GLY A 108 -17.78 -21.45 -2.68
#